data_AF-A0A2E1ADV0-F1
#
_entry.id   AF-A0A2E1ADV0-F1
#
_cell.length_a   1.000
_cell.length_b   1.000
_cell.length_c   1.000
_cell.angle_alpha   90.00
_cell.angle_beta   90.00
_cell.angle_gamma   90.00
#
_symmetry.space_group_name_H-M   'P 1'
#
loop_
_entity.id
_entity.type
_entity.pdbx_description
1 polymer ?
#
loop_
_entity_poly.entity_id
_entity_poly.type
_entity_poly.pdbx_seq_one_letter_code
_entity_poly.pdbx_strand_id
1 'polypeptide(L)' 'MTEKWPNFASMTDHEFVSWVSSLTTEFVYANLSYLTRLVTERFGGNALISTATYESPKIIFVQ' A
#
# COMPACT_ATOMS: atom_id res chain seq x y z
N MET A 1 2.14 -5.02 -18.20
CA MET A 1 2.06 -6.17 -17.29
C MET A 1 0.89 -5.94 -16.36
N THR A 2 -0.13 -6.78 -16.40
CA THR A 2 -1.24 -6.73 -15.42
C THR A 2 -0.78 -7.49 -14.19
N GLU A 3 -0.10 -6.81 -13.27
CA GLU A 3 0.14 -7.39 -11.94
C GLU A 3 -1.23 -7.70 -11.31
N LYS A 4 -1.46 -8.99 -11.03
CA LYS A 4 -2.71 -9.45 -10.42
C LYS A 4 -2.68 -9.05 -8.95
N TRP A 5 -3.71 -8.32 -8.51
CA TRP A 5 -3.88 -7.95 -7.10
C TRP A 5 -3.90 -9.21 -6.21
N PRO A 6 -3.17 -9.22 -5.07
CA PRO A 6 -3.19 -10.34 -4.15
C PRO A 6 -4.52 -10.44 -3.38
N ASN A 7 -4.77 -11.59 -2.76
CA ASN A 7 -5.93 -11.77 -1.90
C ASN A 7 -5.71 -11.08 -0.55
N PHE A 8 -6.03 -9.79 -0.47
CA PHE A 8 -5.81 -8.99 0.73
C PHE A 8 -6.52 -9.53 1.99
N ALA A 9 -7.68 -10.17 1.82
CA ALA A 9 -8.47 -10.69 2.93
C ALA A 9 -7.78 -11.86 3.66
N SER A 10 -6.91 -12.60 2.99
CA SER A 10 -6.16 -13.72 3.59
C SER A 10 -4.77 -13.32 4.09
N MET A 11 -4.27 -12.14 3.74
CA MET A 11 -2.96 -11.67 4.19
C MET A 11 -3.02 -11.25 5.65
N THR A 12 -1.97 -11.50 6.40
CA THR A 12 -1.67 -10.84 7.68
C THR A 12 -1.24 -9.39 7.44
N ASP A 13 -1.25 -8.59 8.49
CA ASP A 13 -0.84 -7.19 8.41
C ASP A 13 0.63 -7.04 8.01
N HIS A 14 1.49 -7.93 8.50
CA HIS A 14 2.90 -7.96 8.14
C HIS A 14 3.09 -8.25 6.65
N GLU A 15 2.39 -9.26 6.12
CA GLU A 15 2.43 -9.58 4.69
C GLU A 15 1.92 -8.42 3.83
N PHE A 16 0.86 -7.74 4.28
CA PHE A 16 0.31 -6.60 3.56
C PHE A 16 1.31 -5.43 3.49
N VAL A 17 1.94 -5.09 4.62
CA VAL A 17 2.99 -4.05 4.68
C VAL A 17 4.18 -4.41 3.79
N SER A 18 4.61 -5.68 3.83
CA SER A 18 5.72 -6.18 3.01
C SER A 18 5.41 -6.08 1.51
N TRP A 19 4.18 -6.45 1.13
CA TRP A 19 3.72 -6.30 -0.25
C TRP A 19 3.69 -4.83 -0.69
N VAL A 20 3.15 -3.91 0.11
CA VAL A 20 3.20 -2.47 -0.22
C VAL A 20 4.64 -2.00 -0.43
N SER A 21 5.57 -2.46 0.41
CA SER A 21 6.99 -2.11 0.32
C SER A 21 7.69 -2.67 -0.90
N SER A 22 7.14 -3.70 -1.53
CA SER A 22 7.65 -4.29 -2.76
C SER A 22 7.15 -3.60 -4.04
N LEU A 23 6.15 -2.73 -3.94
CA LEU A 23 5.57 -2.05 -5.09
C LEU A 23 6.55 -1.02 -5.67
N THR A 24 6.48 -0.81 -6.98
CA THR A 24 7.21 0.28 -7.63
C THR A 24 6.49 1.61 -7.41
N THR A 25 7.25 2.70 -7.38
CA THR A 25 6.71 4.06 -7.26
C THR A 25 5.69 4.36 -8.37
N GLU A 26 5.95 3.92 -9.61
CA GLU A 26 5.02 4.07 -10.74
C GLU A 26 3.68 3.36 -10.50
N PHE A 27 3.72 2.13 -9.99
CA PHE A 27 2.51 1.38 -9.68
C PHE A 27 1.71 2.06 -8.57
N VAL A 28 2.39 2.58 -7.55
CA VAL A 28 1.73 3.30 -6.45
C VAL A 28 1.07 4.58 -6.96
N TYR A 29 1.74 5.39 -7.78
CA TYR A 29 1.13 6.60 -8.32
C TYR A 29 -0.07 6.29 -9.23
N ALA A 30 0.02 5.25 -10.06
CA ALA A 30 -1.08 4.84 -10.93
C ALA A 30 -2.31 4.35 -10.14
N ASN A 31 -2.12 3.84 -8.92
CA ASN A 31 -3.17 3.22 -8.11
C ASN A 31 -3.42 3.90 -6.76
N LEU A 32 -2.94 5.14 -6.58
CA LEU A 32 -2.85 5.79 -5.27
C LEU A 32 -4.19 5.82 -4.53
N SER A 33 -5.28 6.20 -5.21
CA SER A 33 -6.62 6.27 -4.60
C SER A 33 -7.10 4.90 -4.09
N TYR A 34 -6.85 3.84 -4.87
CA TYR A 34 -7.26 2.48 -4.50
C TYR A 34 -6.41 1.94 -3.34
N LEU A 35 -5.09 2.13 -3.42
CA LEU A 35 -4.15 1.71 -2.40
C LEU A 35 -4.39 2.45 -1.07
N THR A 36 -4.64 3.76 -1.10
CA THR A 36 -5.02 4.53 0.10
C THR A 36 -6.31 3.98 0.70
N ARG A 37 -7.34 3.72 -0.10
CA ARG A 37 -8.59 3.13 0.39
C ARG A 37 -8.36 1.78 1.08
N LEU A 38 -7.57 0.89 0.46
CA LEU A 38 -7.23 -0.41 1.06
C LEU A 38 -6.51 -0.26 2.40
N VAL A 39 -5.54 0.66 2.48
CA VAL A 39 -4.80 0.92 3.71
C VAL A 39 -5.70 1.49 4.79
N THR A 40 -6.57 2.44 4.45
CA THR A 40 -7.53 3.01 5.39
C THR A 40 -8.56 1.98 5.87
N GLU A 41 -9.08 1.13 4.98
CA GLU A 41 -10.02 0.05 5.33
C GLU A 41 -9.37 -0.97 6.27
N ARG A 42 -8.07 -1.27 6.09
CA ARG A 42 -7.35 -2.27 6.86
C ARG A 42 -6.82 -1.77 8.21
N PHE A 43 -6.22 -0.57 8.22
CA PHE A 43 -5.47 -0.04 9.36
C PHE A 43 -6.13 1.17 10.03
N GLY A 44 -7.24 1.67 9.49
CA GLY A 44 -8.00 2.79 10.04
C GLY A 44 -7.74 4.14 9.35
N GLY A 45 -8.54 5.14 9.73
CA GLY A 45 -8.58 6.48 9.12
C GLY A 45 -7.27 7.29 9.19
N ASN A 46 -6.32 6.85 9.99
CA ASN A 46 -5.03 7.50 10.18
C ASN A 46 -3.86 6.79 9.45
N ALA A 47 -4.13 5.73 8.71
CA ALA A 47 -3.12 5.04 7.92
C ALA A 47 -3.12 5.54 6.47
N LEU A 48 -1.92 5.85 5.95
CA LEU A 48 -1.70 6.34 4.60
C LEU A 48 -0.53 5.62 3.93
N ILE A 49 -0.49 5.65 2.59
CA ILE A 49 0.68 5.22 1.83
C ILE A 49 1.55 6.43 1.52
N SER A 50 2.82 6.32 1.89
CA SER A 50 3.87 7.25 1.54
C SER A 50 4.73 6.64 0.43
N THR A 51 4.99 7.39 -0.63
CA THR A 51 5.92 7.01 -1.69
C THR A 51 6.76 8.21 -2.11
N ALA A 52 8.02 7.99 -2.45
CA ALA A 52 8.93 9.02 -2.95
C ALA A 52 9.76 8.45 -4.11
N THR A 53 10.30 9.32 -4.96
CA THR A 53 11.01 8.94 -6.20
C THR A 53 12.19 8.00 -5.96
N TYR A 54 12.81 8.04 -4.78
CA TYR A 54 13.98 7.22 -4.43
C TYR A 54 13.77 6.37 -3.17
N GLU A 55 12.51 6.19 -2.73
CA GLU A 55 12.20 5.35 -1.57
C GLU A 55 11.15 4.31 -1.92
N SER A 56 11.30 3.11 -1.34
CA SER A 56 10.24 2.10 -1.36
C SER A 56 8.96 2.67 -0.73
N PRO A 57 7.78 2.36 -1.31
CA PRO A 57 6.52 2.75 -0.71
C PRO A 57 6.39 2.16 0.69
N LYS A 58 5.74 2.88 1.61
CA LYS A 58 5.56 2.42 2.98
C LYS A 58 4.23 2.91 3.53
N ILE A 59 3.69 2.17 4.49
CA ILE A 59 2.51 2.59 5.23
C ILE A 59 2.98 3.45 6.42
N ILE A 60 2.37 4.62 6.58
CA ILE A 60 2.62 5.54 7.67
C ILE A 60 1.33 5.77 8.46
N PHE A 61 1.46 6.07 9.74
CA PHE A 61 0.35 6.42 10.62
C PHE A 61 0.48 7.90 10.98
N VAL A 62 -0.52 8.69 10.62
CA VAL A 62 -0.61 10.11 10.98
C VAL A 62 -1.27 10.24 12.36
N GLN A 63 -0.79 11.16 13.17
CA GLN A 63 -1.36 11.47 14.50
C GLN A 63 -2.40 12.57 14.41
#